data_AF-I3ID45-F1
#
_entry.id   AF-I3ID45-F1
#
_cell.length_a   1.000
_cell.length_b   1.000
_cell.length_c   1.000
_cell.angle_alpha   90.00
_cell.angle_beta   90.00
_cell.angle_gamma   90.00
#
_symmetry.space_group_name_H-M   'P 1'
#
loop_
_entity.id
_entity.type
_entity.pdbx_description
1 polymer ?
#
loop_
_entity_poly.entity_id
_entity_poly.type
_entity_poly.pdbx_seq_one_letter_code
_entity_poly.pdbx_strand_id
1 'polypeptide(L)'
;MFSIVAMATVTASLITAIISFVNLTLTKEQKISEFRQAWIDALREDLSIFFACARAFARATEEQFIFTEESENKNKFKISPEKISEIRYQVAEVYSRIQLRLNSEDIEHNELIRLLGVAIQKQNAALAEKSDSTETMKAIQIATEYSRPLLKMEWNRVKKGEPAFRNAKNGALALIGLLCLALAYFIVFGNFK
;
A
#
# COMPACT_ATOMS: atom_id res chain seq x y z
N MET A 1 9.31 9.23 57.31
CA MET A 1 9.24 10.21 56.20
C MET A 1 10.16 9.83 55.03
N PHE A 2 11.46 9.62 55.25
CA PHE A 2 12.42 9.29 54.17
C PHE A 2 12.07 8.05 53.33
N SER A 3 11.57 6.97 53.93
CA SER A 3 11.24 5.74 53.20
C SER A 3 10.05 5.89 52.24
N ILE A 4 9.06 6.72 52.58
CA ILE A 4 7.90 7.01 51.72
C ILE A 4 8.34 7.77 50.47
N VAL A 5 9.22 8.76 50.65
CA VAL A 5 9.79 9.54 49.54
C VAL A 5 10.62 8.63 48.61
N ALA A 6 11.44 7.74 49.17
CA ALA A 6 12.24 6.80 48.38
C ALA A 6 11.38 5.80 47.57
N MET A 7 10.29 5.29 48.13
CA MET A 7 9.38 4.41 47.38
C MET A 7 8.59 5.17 46.31
N ALA A 8 8.17 6.40 46.60
CA ALA A 8 7.50 7.24 45.63
C ALA A 8 8.41 7.57 44.44
N THR A 9 9.70 7.86 44.67
CA THR A 9 10.65 8.12 43.59
C THR A 9 10.94 6.87 42.76
N VAL A 10 11.07 5.68 43.37
CA VAL A 10 11.22 4.41 42.64
C VAL A 10 9.98 4.10 41.81
N THR A 11 8.79 4.33 42.35
CA THR A 11 7.55 4.08 41.60
C THR A 11 7.41 5.06 40.43
N ALA A 12 7.72 6.34 40.65
CA ALA A 12 7.70 7.35 39.60
C ALA A 12 8.73 7.08 38.49
N SER A 13 9.95 6.64 38.85
CA SER A 13 10.97 6.29 37.86
C SER A 13 10.60 5.05 37.06
N LEU A 14 9.97 4.05 37.67
CA LEU A 14 9.46 2.88 36.97
C LEU A 14 8.32 3.22 36.01
N ILE A 15 7.37 4.06 36.42
CA ILE A 15 6.32 4.58 35.54
C ILE A 15 6.95 5.34 34.36
N THR A 16 7.94 6.18 34.63
CA THR A 16 8.66 6.93 33.59
C THR A 16 9.36 6.00 32.60
N ALA A 17 10.00 4.94 33.09
CA ALA A 17 10.64 3.93 32.24
C ALA A 17 9.63 3.21 31.33
N ILE A 18 8.44 2.85 31.86
CA ILE A 18 7.38 2.23 31.06
C ILE A 18 6.85 3.19 30.00
N ILE A 19 6.61 4.45 30.35
CA ILE A 19 6.18 5.48 29.40
C ILE A 19 7.22 5.65 28.28
N SER A 20 8.51 5.69 28.63
CA SER A 20 9.61 5.76 27.65
C SER A 20 9.61 4.56 26.70
N PHE A 21 9.43 3.34 27.23
CA PHE A 21 9.34 2.12 26.43
C PHE A 21 8.12 2.13 25.47
N VAL A 22 6.97 2.58 25.96
CA VAL A 22 5.76 2.74 25.12
C VAL A 22 5.99 3.75 24.02
N ASN A 23 6.63 4.89 24.32
CA ASN A 23 6.94 5.92 23.33
C ASN A 23 7.90 5.41 22.25
N LEU A 24 8.94 4.65 22.62
CA LEU A 24 9.85 4.02 21.65
C LEU A 24 9.11 3.03 20.74
N THR A 25 8.25 2.20 21.33
CA THR A 25 7.46 1.21 20.59
C THR A 25 6.45 1.87 19.65
N LEU A 26 5.80 2.95 20.10
CA LEU A 26 4.90 3.77 19.27
C LEU A 26 5.65 4.43 18.11
N THR A 27 6.83 4.98 18.37
CA THR A 27 7.64 5.66 17.35
C THR A 27 8.05 4.67 16.26
N LYS A 28 8.45 3.45 16.66
CA LYS A 28 8.74 2.37 15.72
C LYS A 28 7.51 1.99 14.88
N GLU A 29 6.37 1.77 15.52
CA GLU A 29 5.11 1.39 14.83
C GLU A 29 4.64 2.48 13.86
N GLN A 30 4.74 3.75 14.27
CA GLN A 30 4.42 4.89 13.43
C GLN A 30 5.31 4.90 12.18
N LYS A 31 6.63 4.72 12.35
CA LYS A 31 7.56 4.66 11.23
C LYS A 31 7.28 3.50 10.27
N ILE A 32 6.96 2.33 10.80
CA ILE A 32 6.58 1.18 9.98
C ILE A 32 5.29 1.46 9.20
N SER A 33 4.30 2.07 9.85
CA SER A 33 3.04 2.45 9.20
C SER A 33 3.26 3.48 8.10
N GLU A 34 4.13 4.48 8.33
CA GLU A 34 4.55 5.46 7.33
C GLU A 34 5.22 4.78 6.13
N PHE A 35 6.15 3.85 6.34
CA PHE A 35 6.81 3.11 5.25
C PHE A 35 5.84 2.22 4.45
N ARG A 36 4.91 1.54 5.13
CA ARG A 36 3.89 0.74 4.46
C ARG A 36 2.92 1.61 3.66
N GLN A 37 2.52 2.76 4.21
CA GLN A 37 1.68 3.71 3.48
C GLN A 37 2.40 4.25 2.24
N ALA A 38 3.69 4.63 2.36
CA ALA A 38 4.49 5.05 1.22
C ALA A 38 4.60 3.95 0.15
N TRP A 39 4.72 2.68 0.54
CA TRP A 39 4.69 1.55 -0.37
C TRP A 39 3.33 1.41 -1.08
N ILE A 40 2.19 1.55 -0.38
CA ILE A 40 0.84 1.51 -0.96
C ILE A 40 0.64 2.68 -1.92
N ASP A 41 1.06 3.88 -1.55
CA ASP A 41 0.90 5.08 -2.35
C ASP A 41 1.73 4.99 -3.63
N ALA A 42 2.96 4.47 -3.55
CA ALA A 42 3.78 4.19 -4.72
C ALA A 42 3.16 3.12 -5.63
N LEU A 43 2.59 2.04 -5.06
CA LEU A 43 1.87 1.03 -5.85
C LEU A 43 0.64 1.64 -6.55
N ARG A 44 -0.12 2.50 -5.86
CA ARG A 44 -1.29 3.18 -6.44
C ARG A 44 -0.88 4.07 -7.61
N GLU A 45 0.24 4.78 -7.48
CA GLU A 45 0.79 5.61 -8.55
C GLU A 45 1.28 4.77 -9.73
N ASP A 46 2.05 3.71 -9.48
CA ASP A 46 2.51 2.80 -10.53
C ASP A 46 1.33 2.20 -11.31
N LEU A 47 0.25 1.82 -10.61
CA LEU A 47 -0.98 1.31 -11.22
C LEU A 47 -1.72 2.38 -12.03
N SER A 48 -1.83 3.62 -11.52
CA SER A 48 -2.50 4.71 -12.24
C SER A 48 -1.82 4.99 -13.58
N ILE A 49 -0.49 5.03 -13.58
CA ILE A 49 0.34 5.23 -14.77
C ILE A 49 0.18 4.04 -15.71
N PHE A 50 0.28 2.80 -15.23
CA PHE A 50 0.08 1.61 -16.05
C PHE A 50 -1.27 1.65 -16.77
N PHE A 51 -2.34 1.92 -16.02
CA PHE A 51 -3.70 1.95 -16.53
C PHE A 51 -3.98 3.10 -17.49
N ALA A 52 -3.35 4.26 -17.30
CA ALA A 52 -3.44 5.38 -18.23
C ALA A 52 -2.70 5.08 -19.53
N CYS A 53 -1.44 4.64 -19.43
CA CYS A 53 -0.58 4.37 -20.57
C CYS A 53 -1.10 3.18 -21.40
N ALA A 54 -1.59 2.12 -20.75
CA ALA A 54 -2.19 0.98 -21.46
C ALA A 54 -3.44 1.38 -22.26
N ARG A 55 -4.33 2.21 -21.68
CA ARG A 55 -5.52 2.71 -22.40
C ARG A 55 -5.14 3.65 -23.55
N ALA A 56 -4.19 4.55 -23.32
CA ALA A 56 -3.69 5.46 -24.35
C ALA A 56 -3.06 4.68 -25.51
N PHE A 57 -2.27 3.65 -25.20
CA PHE A 57 -1.67 2.80 -26.22
C PHE A 57 -2.73 2.04 -27.03
N ALA A 58 -3.73 1.45 -26.35
CA ALA A 58 -4.81 0.72 -27.00
C ALA A 58 -5.59 1.58 -28.01
N ARG A 59 -5.94 2.81 -27.63
CA ARG A 59 -6.63 3.76 -28.51
C ARG A 59 -5.74 4.27 -29.64
N ALA A 60 -4.48 4.56 -29.36
CA ALA A 60 -3.53 4.99 -30.39
C ALA A 60 -3.34 3.92 -31.48
N THR A 61 -3.27 2.65 -31.07
CA THR A 61 -3.15 1.54 -32.02
C THR A 61 -4.43 1.33 -32.83
N GLU A 62 -5.59 1.40 -32.18
CA GLU A 62 -6.89 1.30 -32.86
C GLU A 62 -7.06 2.41 -33.91
N GLU A 63 -6.71 3.65 -33.55
CA GLU A 63 -6.80 4.78 -34.47
C GLU A 63 -5.89 4.64 -35.69
N GLN A 64 -4.72 4.01 -35.49
CA GLN A 64 -3.77 3.75 -36.57
C GLN A 64 -4.27 2.69 -37.55
N PHE A 65 -5.04 1.70 -37.10
CA PHE A 65 -5.49 0.60 -37.95
C PHE A 65 -6.87 0.82 -38.56
N ILE A 66 -7.83 1.36 -37.80
CA ILE A 66 -9.23 1.44 -38.23
C ILE A 66 -9.53 2.71 -39.04
N PHE A 67 -8.96 3.87 -38.69
CA PHE A 67 -9.30 5.15 -39.34
C PHE A 67 -8.49 5.44 -40.61
N THR A 68 -7.67 4.51 -41.08
CA THR A 68 -6.74 4.73 -42.21
C THR A 68 -7.34 4.36 -43.56
N GLU A 69 -8.44 3.61 -43.65
CA GLU A 69 -8.96 3.13 -44.95
C GLU A 69 -10.07 4.00 -45.58
N GLU A 70 -10.83 4.82 -44.83
CA GLU A 70 -12.05 5.43 -45.42
C GLU A 70 -12.33 6.92 -45.08
N SER A 71 -11.47 7.60 -44.31
CA SER A 71 -11.77 8.98 -43.89
C SER A 71 -10.96 10.05 -44.66
N GLU A 72 -11.65 10.90 -45.42
CA GLU A 72 -11.11 12.14 -46.02
C GLU A 72 -10.47 13.10 -44.99
N ASN A 73 -10.75 12.89 -43.70
CA ASN A 73 -10.10 13.58 -42.60
C ASN A 73 -8.81 12.85 -42.22
N LYS A 74 -7.68 13.24 -42.83
CA LYS A 74 -6.34 12.91 -42.32
C LYS A 74 -6.28 13.16 -40.81
N ASN A 75 -6.25 12.07 -40.04
CA ASN A 75 -6.35 12.00 -38.58
C ASN A 75 -5.63 13.16 -37.86
N LYS A 76 -6.40 14.15 -37.36
CA LYS A 76 -5.90 15.24 -36.51
C LYS A 76 -5.45 14.77 -35.12
N PHE A 77 -5.74 13.52 -34.75
CA PHE A 77 -5.43 12.93 -33.44
C PHE A 77 -4.31 11.90 -33.46
N LYS A 78 -3.60 11.75 -34.59
CA LYS A 78 -2.53 10.73 -34.71
C LYS A 78 -1.41 10.99 -33.69
N ILE A 79 -1.29 10.11 -32.71
CA ILE A 79 -0.17 10.11 -31.77
C ILE A 79 1.12 9.85 -32.54
N SER A 80 2.17 10.62 -32.26
CA SER A 80 3.45 10.46 -32.97
C SER A 80 4.09 9.10 -32.66
N PRO A 81 4.85 8.50 -33.61
CA PRO A 81 5.56 7.24 -33.37
C PRO A 81 6.49 7.28 -32.15
N GLU A 82 7.12 8.43 -31.91
CA GLU A 82 7.98 8.68 -30.75
C GLU A 82 7.17 8.59 -29.45
N LYS A 83 5.99 9.22 -29.42
CA LYS A 83 5.12 9.18 -28.25
C LYS A 83 4.57 7.79 -27.98
N ILE A 84 4.25 7.02 -29.03
CA ILE A 84 3.88 5.61 -28.88
C ILE A 84 5.04 4.81 -28.27
N SER A 85 6.27 5.06 -28.70
CA SER A 85 7.44 4.38 -28.14
C SER A 85 7.67 4.71 -26.68
N GLU A 86 7.51 5.99 -26.30
CA GLU A 86 7.57 6.45 -24.91
C GLU A 86 6.51 5.75 -24.04
N ILE A 87 5.26 5.67 -24.52
CA ILE A 87 4.17 5.00 -23.81
C ILE A 87 4.49 3.51 -23.61
N ARG A 88 5.00 2.81 -24.63
CA ARG A 88 5.39 1.39 -24.50
C ARG A 88 6.49 1.19 -23.46
N TYR A 89 7.51 2.04 -23.50
CA TYR A 89 8.59 2.01 -22.51
C TYR A 89 8.01 2.23 -21.10
N GLN A 90 7.15 3.24 -20.94
CA GLN A 90 6.54 3.57 -19.65
C GLN A 90 5.69 2.41 -19.11
N VAL A 91 4.89 1.74 -19.95
CA VAL A 91 4.13 0.54 -19.55
C VAL A 91 5.06 -0.57 -19.06
N ALA A 92 6.14 -0.85 -19.80
CA ALA A 92 7.10 -1.90 -19.42
C ALA A 92 7.84 -1.57 -18.12
N GLU A 93 8.24 -0.30 -17.94
CA GLU A 93 8.88 0.20 -16.73
C GLU A 93 7.97 0.01 -15.52
N VAL A 94 6.76 0.58 -15.55
CA VAL A 94 5.86 0.53 -14.39
C VAL A 94 5.37 -0.89 -14.11
N TYR A 95 5.17 -1.73 -15.14
CA TYR A 95 4.86 -3.14 -14.95
C TYR A 95 5.96 -3.86 -14.17
N SER A 96 7.22 -3.62 -14.52
CA SER A 96 8.39 -4.19 -13.81
C SER A 96 8.45 -3.68 -12.37
N ARG A 97 8.21 -2.37 -12.13
CA ARG A 97 8.15 -1.80 -10.77
C ARG A 97 7.06 -2.46 -9.93
N ILE A 98 5.87 -2.66 -10.49
CA ILE A 98 4.75 -3.35 -9.82
C ILE A 98 5.16 -4.78 -9.46
N GLN A 99 5.73 -5.54 -10.39
CA GLN A 99 6.18 -6.92 -10.14
C GLN A 99 7.21 -7.00 -9.00
N LEU A 100 8.18 -6.09 -8.97
CA LEU A 100 9.20 -6.05 -7.91
C LEU A 100 8.64 -5.61 -6.54
N ARG A 101 7.55 -4.84 -6.55
CA ARG A 101 6.94 -4.29 -5.34
C ARG A 101 6.00 -5.28 -4.66
N LEU A 102 5.32 -6.10 -5.47
CA LEU A 102 4.34 -7.09 -5.00
C LEU A 102 5.02 -8.35 -4.49
N ASN A 103 4.47 -8.93 -3.41
CA ASN A 103 4.97 -10.18 -2.84
C ASN A 103 4.54 -11.39 -3.69
N SER A 104 5.49 -12.22 -4.13
CA SER A 104 5.24 -13.43 -4.92
C SER A 104 4.57 -14.55 -4.13
N GLU A 105 4.54 -14.49 -2.80
CA GLU A 105 3.86 -15.48 -1.95
C GLU A 105 2.39 -15.12 -1.66
N ASP A 106 1.97 -13.89 -1.98
CA ASP A 106 0.61 -13.42 -1.74
C ASP A 106 -0.27 -13.71 -2.97
N ILE A 107 -1.38 -14.43 -2.76
CA ILE A 107 -2.24 -14.94 -3.83
C ILE A 107 -2.91 -13.76 -4.55
N GLU A 108 -3.36 -12.76 -3.80
CA GLU A 108 -4.02 -11.59 -4.32
C GLU A 108 -3.05 -10.71 -5.14
N HIS A 109 -1.80 -10.63 -4.70
CA HIS A 109 -0.74 -9.99 -5.48
C HIS A 109 -0.44 -10.69 -6.81
N ASN A 110 -0.31 -12.02 -6.78
CA ASN A 110 -0.10 -12.80 -7.99
C ASN A 110 -1.26 -12.68 -8.98
N GLU A 111 -2.49 -12.62 -8.47
CA GLU A 111 -3.68 -12.41 -9.31
C GLU A 111 -3.67 -11.04 -9.98
N LEU A 112 -3.28 -9.97 -9.28
CA LEU A 112 -3.10 -8.66 -9.90
C LEU A 112 -2.04 -8.71 -11.02
N ILE A 113 -0.88 -9.33 -10.79
CA ILE A 113 0.18 -9.48 -11.81
C ILE A 113 -0.35 -10.23 -13.03
N ARG A 114 -1.12 -11.31 -12.81
CA ARG A 114 -1.74 -12.09 -13.88
C ARG A 114 -2.70 -11.23 -14.70
N LEU A 115 -3.58 -10.46 -14.06
CA LEU A 115 -4.55 -9.58 -14.73
C LEU A 115 -3.87 -8.47 -15.55
N LEU A 116 -2.81 -7.86 -15.01
CA LEU A 116 -1.99 -6.89 -15.75
C LEU A 116 -1.31 -7.55 -16.96
N GLY A 117 -0.81 -8.78 -16.79
CA GLY A 117 -0.24 -9.56 -17.89
C GLY A 117 -1.25 -9.89 -18.99
N VAL A 118 -2.50 -10.23 -18.63
CA VAL A 118 -3.59 -10.44 -19.60
C VAL A 118 -3.88 -9.16 -20.39
N ALA A 119 -3.88 -7.99 -19.75
CA ALA A 119 -4.06 -6.72 -20.47
C ALA A 119 -2.96 -6.48 -21.52
N ILE A 120 -1.69 -6.76 -21.18
CA ILE A 120 -0.56 -6.68 -22.11
C ILE A 120 -0.72 -7.70 -23.26
N GLN A 121 -1.11 -8.94 -22.95
CA GLN A 121 -1.32 -9.97 -23.96
C GLN A 121 -2.43 -9.59 -24.95
N LYS A 122 -3.56 -9.07 -24.46
CA LYS A 122 -4.66 -8.59 -25.31
C LYS A 122 -4.24 -7.41 -26.18
N GLN A 123 -3.47 -6.48 -25.64
CA GLN A 123 -2.90 -5.37 -26.42
C GLN A 123 -1.99 -5.87 -27.55
N ASN A 124 -1.13 -6.85 -27.28
CA ASN A 124 -0.23 -7.42 -28.28
C ASN A 124 -1.00 -8.20 -29.35
N ALA A 125 -2.06 -8.92 -28.98
CA ALA A 125 -2.94 -9.61 -29.92
C ALA A 125 -3.64 -8.61 -30.84
N ALA A 126 -4.25 -7.56 -30.28
CA ALA A 126 -4.91 -6.51 -31.07
C ALA A 126 -3.96 -5.81 -32.05
N LEU A 127 -2.70 -5.61 -31.65
CA LEU A 127 -1.66 -5.06 -32.52
C LEU A 127 -1.30 -6.02 -33.68
N ALA A 128 -1.18 -7.32 -33.40
CA ALA A 128 -0.83 -8.33 -34.40
C ALA A 128 -1.97 -8.57 -35.40
N GLU A 129 -3.21 -8.59 -34.91
CA GLU A 129 -4.42 -8.81 -35.69
C GLU A 129 -4.96 -7.53 -36.35
N LYS A 130 -4.41 -6.35 -35.99
CA LYS A 130 -4.91 -5.02 -36.39
C LYS A 130 -6.40 -4.84 -36.06
N SER A 131 -6.83 -5.36 -34.92
CA SER A 131 -8.22 -5.34 -34.46
C SER A 131 -8.55 -4.10 -33.63
N ASP A 132 -9.82 -3.96 -33.25
CA ASP A 132 -10.27 -2.95 -32.28
C ASP A 132 -9.69 -3.17 -30.88
N SER A 133 -9.81 -2.14 -30.03
CA SER A 133 -9.24 -2.15 -28.68
C SER A 133 -10.16 -2.73 -27.60
N THR A 134 -11.33 -3.28 -27.95
CA THR A 134 -12.40 -3.62 -27.01
C THR A 134 -11.96 -4.63 -25.95
N GLU A 135 -11.34 -5.74 -26.37
CA GLU A 135 -10.89 -6.78 -25.46
C GLU A 135 -9.74 -6.32 -24.56
N THR A 136 -8.85 -5.50 -25.10
CA THR A 136 -7.78 -4.85 -24.33
C THR A 136 -8.35 -3.93 -23.26
N MET A 137 -9.33 -3.08 -23.62
CA MET A 137 -9.98 -2.16 -22.70
C MET A 137 -10.73 -2.91 -21.59
N LYS A 138 -11.41 -4.02 -21.92
CA LYS A 138 -12.03 -4.91 -20.92
C LYS A 138 -11.00 -5.50 -19.96
N ALA A 139 -9.90 -6.03 -20.47
CA ALA A 139 -8.85 -6.59 -19.62
C ALA A 139 -8.23 -5.54 -18.68
N ILE A 140 -7.96 -4.33 -19.19
CA ILE A 140 -7.49 -3.21 -18.36
C ILE A 140 -8.53 -2.86 -17.28
N GLN A 141 -9.81 -2.84 -17.63
CA GLN A 141 -10.89 -2.54 -16.69
C GLN A 141 -10.98 -3.56 -15.57
N ILE A 142 -10.89 -4.86 -15.88
CA ILE A 142 -10.87 -5.94 -14.89
C ILE A 142 -9.68 -5.76 -13.92
N ALA A 143 -8.48 -5.49 -14.44
CA ALA A 143 -7.31 -5.22 -13.59
C ALA A 143 -7.48 -3.95 -12.72
N THR A 144 -8.13 -2.91 -13.26
CA THR A 144 -8.47 -1.69 -12.53
C THR A 144 -9.48 -1.96 -11.41
N GLU A 145 -10.48 -2.81 -11.67
CA GLU A 145 -11.48 -3.24 -10.70
C GLU A 145 -10.89 -4.08 -9.58
N TYR A 146 -9.94 -4.96 -9.90
CA TYR A 146 -9.25 -5.79 -8.93
C TYR A 146 -8.28 -5.01 -8.03
N SER A 147 -7.58 -4.01 -8.58
CA SER A 147 -6.59 -3.23 -7.82
C SER A 147 -7.21 -2.39 -6.69
N ARG A 148 -8.46 -1.92 -6.85
CA ARG A 148 -9.17 -1.13 -5.83
C ARG A 148 -9.36 -1.85 -4.49
N PRO A 149 -9.99 -3.03 -4.43
CA PRO A 149 -10.13 -3.79 -3.19
C PRO A 149 -8.78 -4.30 -2.66
N LEU A 150 -7.81 -4.61 -3.53
CA LEU A 150 -6.46 -5.00 -3.11
C LEU A 150 -5.78 -3.89 -2.30
N LEU A 151 -5.76 -2.65 -2.81
CA LEU A 151 -5.18 -1.51 -2.09
C LEU A 151 -5.92 -1.24 -0.77
N LYS A 152 -7.24 -1.47 -0.73
CA LYS A 152 -8.03 -1.34 0.50
C LYS A 152 -7.67 -2.43 1.52
N MET A 153 -7.43 -3.66 1.07
CA MET A 153 -6.99 -4.77 1.91
C MET A 153 -5.63 -4.43 2.54
N GLU A 154 -4.66 -3.98 1.75
CA GLU A 154 -3.34 -3.57 2.26
C GLU A 154 -3.45 -2.42 3.27
N TRP A 155 -4.29 -1.43 2.99
CA TRP A 155 -4.54 -0.34 3.95
C TRP A 155 -5.12 -0.83 5.28
N ASN A 156 -6.03 -1.81 5.23
CA ASN A 156 -6.56 -2.43 6.44
C ASN A 156 -5.48 -3.25 7.19
N ARG A 157 -4.56 -3.90 6.47
CA ARG A 157 -3.39 -4.57 7.08
C ARG A 157 -2.49 -3.57 7.82
N VAL A 158 -2.24 -2.38 7.24
CA VAL A 158 -1.50 -1.28 7.90
C VAL A 158 -2.21 -0.82 9.16
N LYS A 159 -3.52 -0.53 9.09
CA LYS A 159 -4.30 -0.06 10.24
C LYS A 159 -4.36 -1.04 11.40
N LYS A 160 -4.30 -2.34 11.12
CA LYS A 160 -4.31 -3.38 12.16
C LYS A 160 -3.04 -3.35 13.02
N GLY A 161 -1.95 -2.84 12.46
CA GLY A 161 -0.65 -2.73 13.11
C GLY A 161 0.01 -4.08 13.40
N GLU A 162 1.24 -4.03 13.90
CA GLU A 162 2.03 -5.24 14.17
C GLU A 162 1.51 -5.97 15.42
N PRO A 163 1.47 -7.32 15.44
CA PRO A 163 1.12 -8.10 16.62
C PRO A 163 2.00 -7.75 17.84
N ALA A 164 3.29 -7.52 17.62
CA ALA A 164 4.23 -7.13 18.66
C ALA A 164 3.86 -5.79 19.32
N PHE A 165 3.47 -4.79 18.54
CA PHE A 165 2.99 -3.50 19.05
C PHE A 165 1.73 -3.66 19.90
N ARG A 166 0.76 -4.44 19.41
CA ARG A 166 -0.49 -4.70 20.15
C ARG A 166 -0.24 -5.37 21.50
N ASN A 167 0.68 -6.33 21.55
CA ASN A 167 1.06 -7.03 22.78
C ASN A 167 1.82 -6.10 23.74
N ALA A 168 2.79 -5.33 23.24
CA ALA A 168 3.57 -4.39 24.05
C ALA A 168 2.66 -3.32 24.69
N LYS A 169 1.71 -2.77 23.93
CA LYS A 169 0.73 -1.80 24.43
C LYS A 169 -0.10 -2.37 25.59
N ASN A 170 -0.66 -3.58 25.40
CA ASN A 170 -1.51 -4.19 26.41
C ASN A 170 -0.72 -4.58 27.67
N GLY A 171 0.51 -5.08 27.50
CA GLY A 171 1.41 -5.40 28.62
C GLY A 171 1.79 -4.16 29.43
N ALA A 172 2.11 -3.05 28.76
CA ALA A 172 2.43 -1.80 29.44
C ALA A 172 1.24 -1.25 30.24
N LEU A 173 0.03 -1.30 29.68
CA LEU A 173 -1.19 -0.89 30.38
C LEU A 173 -1.46 -1.74 31.63
N ALA A 174 -1.30 -3.07 31.52
CA ALA A 174 -1.46 -3.97 32.65
C ALA A 174 -0.43 -3.68 33.76
N LEU A 175 0.84 -3.47 33.39
CA LEU A 175 1.90 -3.17 34.34
C LEU A 175 1.69 -1.83 35.06
N ILE A 176 1.30 -0.79 34.33
CA ILE A 176 0.95 0.52 34.93
C ILE A 176 -0.22 0.36 35.90
N GLY A 177 -1.27 -0.38 35.51
CA GLY A 177 -2.42 -0.65 36.38
C GLY A 177 -2.02 -1.36 37.67
N LEU A 178 -1.17 -2.39 37.58
CA LEU A 178 -0.65 -3.11 38.75
C LEU A 178 0.17 -2.20 39.67
N LEU A 179 1.03 -1.35 39.12
CA LEU A 179 1.82 -0.40 39.89
C LEU A 179 0.94 0.63 40.62
N CYS A 180 -0.08 1.16 39.94
CA CYS A 180 -1.05 2.06 40.55
C CYS A 180 -1.84 1.40 41.68
N LEU A 181 -2.29 0.15 41.49
CA LEU A 181 -3.00 -0.62 42.53
C LEU A 181 -2.09 -0.94 43.72
N ALA A 182 -0.84 -1.33 43.48
CA ALA A 182 0.13 -1.59 44.54
C ALA A 182 0.41 -0.33 45.38
N LEU A 183 0.56 0.82 44.71
CA LEU A 183 0.75 2.10 45.38
C LEU A 183 -0.51 2.51 46.19
N ALA A 184 -1.71 2.34 45.62
CA ALA A 184 -2.96 2.64 46.33
C ALA A 184 -3.17 1.73 47.56
N TYR A 185 -2.93 0.42 47.42
CA TYR A 185 -2.98 -0.52 48.54
C TYR A 185 -2.00 -0.11 49.65
N PHE A 186 -0.78 0.25 49.28
CA PHE A 186 0.21 0.71 50.24
C PHE A 186 -0.23 2.00 50.96
N ILE A 187 -0.80 2.97 50.26
CA ILE A 187 -1.30 4.21 50.89
C ILE A 187 -2.44 3.92 51.87
N VAL A 188 -3.37 3.04 51.52
CA VAL A 188 -4.55 2.75 52.35
C VAL A 188 -4.19 1.90 53.58
N PHE A 189 -3.37 0.85 53.40
CA PHE A 189 -3.10 -0.13 54.45
C PHE A 189 -1.72 0.04 55.12
N GLY A 190 -0.78 0.72 54.47
CA GLY A 190 0.56 0.99 55.00
C GLY A 190 0.64 2.12 56.02
N ASN A 191 -0.42 2.95 56.14
CA ASN A 191 -0.51 4.03 57.13
C ASN A 191 -1.00 3.56 58.53
N PHE A 192 -1.24 2.26 58.73
CA PHE A 192 -1.75 1.71 60.00
C PHE A 192 -0.67 1.10 60.93
N LYS A 193 0.61 1.44 60.76
CA LYS A 193 1.67 1.15 61.74
C LYS A 193 2.64 2.31 61.88
#